data_AF-W6GD07-F1
#
_entry.id   AF-W6GD07-F1
#
_cell.length_a   1.000
_cell.length_b   1.000
_cell.length_c   1.000
_cell.angle_alpha   90.00
_cell.angle_beta   90.00
_cell.angle_gamma   90.00
#
_symmetry.space_group_name_H-M   'P 1'
#
loop_
_entity.id
_entity.type
_entity.pdbx_description
1 polymer ?
#
loop_
_entity_poly.entity_id
_entity_poly.type
_entity_poly.pdbx_seq_one_letter_code
_entity_poly.pdbx_strand_id
1 'polypeptide(L)'
;GNWDLTGNNTPIFFIRDALLFPSFIHSQKRNPQTHMKDPDMVWDFWSLRPESLHQVSFLFSDRGLPDGFRHMNGYGSHTFKMVNTQGEPFYCKFHFKTDQGIKNMSGEEAERLAASNPDYAIGDLYNAIANGNFPSWTFFIQIMTFEQAETFQFNPFDLTKVWSQKEYPLIPVGKMVLNRNAVNYFAEIEQLAFDPSNMPPGIEASPDKMLQG
;
A
#
# COMPACT_ATOMS: atom_id res chain seq x y z
N GLY A 1 21.34 8.16 0.69
CA GLY A 1 20.94 7.49 1.94
C GLY A 1 19.97 6.37 1.62
N ASN A 2 19.29 5.82 2.62
CA ASN A 2 18.18 4.92 2.41
C ASN A 2 17.00 5.67 1.80
N TRP A 3 16.21 4.98 0.97
CA TRP A 3 14.93 5.47 0.49
C TRP A 3 13.88 4.45 0.89
N ASP A 4 12.92 4.88 1.70
CA ASP A 4 11.84 4.01 2.17
C ASP A 4 10.54 4.40 1.47
N LEU A 5 10.00 3.47 0.70
CA LEU A 5 8.67 3.60 0.10
C LEU A 5 7.69 2.71 0.85
N THR A 6 7.11 3.26 1.93
CA THR A 6 6.18 2.57 2.83
C THR A 6 4.78 2.48 2.22
N GLY A 7 4.59 1.50 1.34
CA GLY A 7 3.35 1.31 0.59
C GLY A 7 2.39 0.27 1.17
N ASN A 8 1.28 0.07 0.46
CA ASN A 8 0.29 -0.98 0.70
C ASN A 8 0.00 -1.78 -0.59
N ASN A 9 -0.79 -2.84 -0.49
CA ASN A 9 -1.29 -3.58 -1.67
C ASN A 9 -2.49 -2.90 -2.37
N THR A 10 -2.84 -1.68 -1.95
CA THR A 10 -3.91 -0.84 -2.49
C THR A 10 -3.39 0.55 -2.87
N PRO A 11 -3.85 1.15 -3.98
CA PRO A 11 -3.44 2.49 -4.40
C PRO A 11 -4.08 3.64 -3.62
N ILE A 12 -4.97 3.35 -2.67
CA ILE A 12 -5.74 4.33 -1.90
C ILE A 12 -5.82 3.92 -0.43
N PHE A 13 -6.40 4.78 0.41
CA PHE A 13 -6.63 4.47 1.82
C PHE A 13 -8.03 4.89 2.29
N PHE A 14 -8.37 4.54 3.54
CA PHE A 14 -9.70 4.76 4.12
C PHE A 14 -9.99 6.22 4.49
N ILE A 15 -8.94 7.01 4.69
CA ILE A 15 -9.02 8.40 5.16
C ILE A 15 -8.00 9.25 4.42
N ARG A 16 -8.21 10.56 4.47
CA ARG A 16 -7.40 11.59 3.77
C ARG A 16 -6.83 12.66 4.70
N ASP A 17 -6.90 12.44 6.01
CA ASP A 17 -6.37 13.34 7.03
C ASP A 17 -5.84 12.51 8.20
N ALA A 18 -4.54 12.64 8.50
CA ALA A 18 -3.83 11.83 9.48
C ALA A 18 -4.40 11.95 10.90
N LEU A 19 -5.09 13.07 11.20
CA LEU A 19 -5.77 13.27 12.48
C LEU A 19 -6.74 12.14 12.83
N LEU A 20 -7.35 11.51 11.81
CA LEU A 20 -8.34 10.44 12.00
C LEU A 20 -7.70 9.05 12.09
N PHE A 21 -6.41 8.92 11.83
CA PHE A 21 -5.73 7.64 11.77
C PHE A 21 -5.83 6.85 13.09
N PRO A 22 -5.64 7.46 14.28
CA PRO A 22 -5.84 6.75 15.54
C PRO A 22 -7.28 6.25 15.70
N SER A 23 -8.29 7.06 15.37
CA SER A 23 -9.71 6.69 15.44
C SER A 23 -10.05 5.53 14.51
N PHE A 24 -9.55 5.58 13.26
CA PHE A 24 -9.70 4.48 12.30
C PHE A 24 -9.05 3.20 12.84
N ILE A 25 -7.79 3.26 13.27
CA ILE A 25 -7.06 2.08 13.75
C ILE A 25 -7.71 1.49 15.00
N HIS A 26 -8.26 2.31 15.90
CA HIS A 26 -9.02 1.83 17.05
C HIS A 26 -10.28 1.06 16.62
N SER A 27 -11.04 1.57 15.65
CA SER A 27 -12.25 0.87 15.17
C SER A 27 -11.92 -0.49 14.54
N GLN A 28 -10.75 -0.62 13.89
CA GLN A 28 -10.29 -1.88 13.30
C GLN A 28 -9.67 -2.86 14.32
N LYS A 29 -9.41 -2.43 15.56
CA LYS A 29 -8.76 -3.25 16.59
C LYS A 29 -9.79 -3.91 17.50
N ARG A 30 -9.64 -3.79 18.81
CA ARG A 30 -10.43 -4.51 19.81
C ARG A 30 -11.20 -3.51 20.64
N ASN A 31 -12.45 -3.83 20.93
CA ASN A 31 -13.29 -3.04 21.83
C ASN A 31 -12.58 -2.88 23.20
N PRO A 32 -12.52 -1.66 23.77
CA PRO A 32 -11.72 -1.40 24.97
C PRO A 32 -12.28 -2.06 26.24
N GLN A 33 -13.56 -2.42 26.26
CA GLN A 33 -14.18 -3.09 27.40
C GLN A 33 -14.07 -4.62 27.30
N THR A 34 -14.32 -5.19 26.12
CA THR A 34 -14.39 -6.65 25.95
C THR A 34 -13.10 -7.27 25.40
N HIS A 35 -12.19 -6.45 24.87
CA HIS A 35 -11.00 -6.88 24.14
C HIS A 35 -11.30 -7.79 22.92
N MET A 36 -12.54 -7.78 22.41
CA MET A 36 -12.97 -8.56 21.24
C MET A 36 -13.01 -7.69 19.98
N LYS A 37 -13.01 -8.35 18.80
CA LYS A 37 -13.38 -7.68 17.55
C LYS A 37 -14.84 -7.27 17.59
N ASP A 38 -15.15 -6.10 17.04
CA ASP A 38 -16.48 -5.50 17.14
C ASP A 38 -16.89 -4.96 15.76
N PRO A 39 -17.73 -5.69 15.01
CA PRO A 39 -18.22 -5.24 13.71
C PRO A 39 -19.01 -3.93 13.78
N ASP A 40 -19.68 -3.65 14.90
CA ASP A 40 -20.45 -2.41 15.08
C ASP A 40 -19.50 -1.20 15.09
N MET A 41 -18.41 -1.26 15.87
CA MET A 41 -17.37 -0.21 15.87
C MET A 41 -16.76 0.03 14.48
N VAL A 42 -16.52 -1.06 13.72
CA VAL A 42 -15.95 -0.99 12.37
C VAL A 42 -16.92 -0.26 11.42
N TRP A 43 -18.19 -0.67 11.39
CA TRP A 43 -19.18 -0.10 10.49
C TRP A 43 -19.67 1.29 10.93
N ASP A 44 -19.72 1.59 12.22
CA ASP A 44 -19.99 2.92 12.75
C ASP A 44 -18.98 3.93 12.19
N PHE A 45 -17.68 3.64 12.30
CA PHE A 45 -16.65 4.50 11.73
C PHE A 45 -16.80 4.67 10.22
N TRP A 46 -16.94 3.58 9.45
CA TRP A 46 -17.02 3.67 7.99
C TRP A 46 -18.29 4.39 7.51
N SER A 47 -19.43 4.13 8.14
CA SER A 47 -20.71 4.75 7.77
C SER A 47 -20.75 6.25 8.06
N LEU A 48 -20.03 6.71 9.09
CA LEU A 48 -19.90 8.13 9.43
C LEU A 48 -18.76 8.84 8.67
N ARG A 49 -17.89 8.09 7.97
CA ARG A 49 -16.75 8.60 7.18
C ARG A 49 -16.87 8.17 5.71
N PRO A 50 -17.74 8.82 4.91
CA PRO A 50 -18.02 8.41 3.54
C PRO A 50 -16.79 8.44 2.61
N GLU A 51 -15.74 9.19 2.96
CA GLU A 51 -14.46 9.15 2.24
C GLU A 51 -13.80 7.76 2.22
N SER A 52 -14.16 6.88 3.15
CA SER A 52 -13.63 5.51 3.24
C SER A 52 -14.16 4.57 2.18
N LEU A 53 -15.30 4.90 1.55
CA LEU A 53 -16.07 3.97 0.73
C LEU A 53 -15.24 3.34 -0.41
N HIS A 54 -14.36 4.12 -1.06
CA HIS A 54 -13.54 3.61 -2.16
C HIS A 54 -12.60 2.49 -1.69
N GLN A 55 -11.93 2.67 -0.54
CA GLN A 55 -11.05 1.65 0.03
C GLN A 55 -11.85 0.50 0.66
N VAL A 56 -13.02 0.76 1.26
CA VAL A 56 -13.91 -0.31 1.74
C VAL A 56 -14.35 -1.20 0.58
N SER A 57 -14.73 -0.64 -0.57
CA SER A 57 -15.04 -1.41 -1.78
C SER A 57 -13.85 -2.23 -2.28
N PHE A 58 -12.63 -1.69 -2.20
CA PHE A 58 -11.42 -2.45 -2.53
C PHE A 58 -11.17 -3.59 -1.53
N LEU A 59 -11.31 -3.34 -0.24
CA LEU A 59 -11.11 -4.31 0.84
C LEU A 59 -12.08 -5.48 0.74
N PHE A 60 -13.35 -5.23 0.40
CA PHE A 60 -14.36 -6.28 0.25
C PHE A 60 -14.42 -6.90 -1.16
N SER A 61 -13.53 -6.51 -2.06
CA SER A 61 -13.28 -7.26 -3.29
C SER A 61 -12.38 -8.47 -3.00
N ASP A 62 -12.19 -9.34 -3.99
CA ASP A 62 -11.26 -10.47 -3.88
C ASP A 62 -9.84 -10.03 -3.44
N ARG A 63 -9.41 -8.81 -3.76
CA ARG A 63 -8.10 -8.28 -3.35
C ARG A 63 -7.93 -8.06 -1.85
N GLY A 64 -9.01 -8.16 -1.05
CA GLY A 64 -8.94 -8.20 0.40
C GLY A 64 -8.29 -9.47 0.95
N LEU A 65 -8.27 -10.55 0.16
CA LEU A 65 -7.74 -11.86 0.55
C LEU A 65 -6.68 -12.34 -0.47
N PRO A 66 -5.51 -11.70 -0.55
CA PRO A 66 -4.46 -12.10 -1.50
C PRO A 66 -3.93 -13.51 -1.19
N ASP A 67 -3.68 -14.30 -2.23
CA ASP A 67 -3.06 -15.62 -2.13
C ASP A 67 -1.54 -15.48 -1.92
N GLY A 68 -1.17 -15.18 -0.67
CA GLY A 68 0.21 -14.90 -0.27
C GLY A 68 0.73 -13.56 -0.77
N PHE A 69 1.94 -13.19 -0.33
CA PHE A 69 2.51 -11.86 -0.65
C PHE A 69 2.97 -11.73 -2.11
N ARG A 70 3.32 -12.84 -2.76
CA ARG A 70 3.93 -12.83 -4.11
C ARG A 70 2.92 -12.51 -5.20
N HIS A 71 1.63 -12.69 -4.94
CA HIS A 71 0.54 -12.54 -5.90
C HIS A 71 -0.26 -11.24 -5.73
N MET A 72 0.27 -10.25 -5.01
CA MET A 72 -0.34 -8.93 -4.90
C MET A 72 0.56 -7.85 -5.48
N ASN A 73 -0.05 -6.76 -5.94
CA ASN A 73 0.68 -5.54 -6.29
C ASN A 73 1.11 -4.80 -5.01
N GLY A 74 2.07 -3.89 -5.16
CA GLY A 74 2.38 -2.85 -4.19
C GLY A 74 2.12 -1.46 -4.78
N TYR A 75 1.81 -0.49 -3.94
CA TYR A 75 1.55 0.88 -4.32
C TYR A 75 2.10 1.81 -3.26
N GLY A 76 2.71 2.92 -3.67
CA GLY A 76 3.03 4.00 -2.74
C GLY A 76 1.79 4.70 -2.18
N SER A 77 0.63 4.52 -2.86
CA SER A 77 -0.69 5.07 -2.55
C SER A 77 -0.76 6.61 -2.64
N HIS A 78 0.05 7.30 -1.84
CA HIS A 78 0.20 8.75 -1.80
C HIS A 78 0.67 9.32 -3.13
N THR A 79 0.42 10.61 -3.29
CA THR A 79 1.12 11.43 -4.27
C THR A 79 2.42 11.92 -3.64
N PHE A 80 3.53 11.77 -4.36
CA PHE A 80 4.84 12.31 -4.01
C PHE A 80 5.21 13.43 -4.98
N LYS A 81 6.23 14.22 -4.65
CA LYS A 81 6.85 15.16 -5.58
C LYS A 81 8.22 14.60 -5.98
N MET A 82 8.54 14.64 -7.27
CA MET A 82 9.87 14.35 -7.78
C MET A 82 10.46 15.60 -8.42
N VAL A 83 11.77 15.79 -8.27
CA VAL A 83 12.49 16.96 -8.79
C VAL A 83 13.63 16.46 -9.68
N ASN A 84 13.68 16.95 -10.92
CA ASN A 84 14.74 16.57 -11.85
C ASN A 84 16.05 17.37 -11.61
N THR A 85 17.08 17.07 -12.40
CA THR A 85 18.39 17.73 -12.30
C THR A 85 18.38 19.23 -12.59
N GLN A 86 17.33 19.74 -13.23
CA GLN A 86 17.12 21.15 -13.56
C GLN A 86 16.32 21.88 -12.45
N GLY A 87 15.87 21.16 -11.42
CA GLY A 87 15.02 21.71 -10.37
C GLY A 87 13.54 21.77 -10.73
N GLU A 88 13.12 21.13 -11.83
CA GLU A 88 11.71 21.12 -12.26
C GLU A 88 10.92 20.06 -11.48
N PRO A 89 9.79 20.42 -10.84
CA PRO A 89 9.02 19.51 -10.03
C PRO A 89 7.89 18.83 -10.81
N PHE A 90 7.62 17.57 -10.46
CA PHE A 90 6.51 16.77 -10.98
C PHE A 90 5.83 16.02 -9.84
N TYR A 91 4.53 15.79 -9.92
CA TYR A 91 3.85 14.87 -9.01
C TYR A 91 3.93 13.43 -9.52
N CYS A 92 4.08 12.49 -8.59
CA CYS A 92 4.32 11.09 -8.89
C CYS A 92 3.44 10.16 -8.05
N LYS A 93 2.97 9.05 -8.64
CA LYS A 93 2.46 7.88 -7.93
C LYS A 93 3.28 6.64 -8.28
N PHE A 94 3.66 5.86 -7.27
CA PHE A 94 4.49 4.67 -7.40
C PHE A 94 3.67 3.38 -7.44
N HIS A 95 3.99 2.47 -8.38
CA HIS A 95 3.29 1.20 -8.57
C HIS A 95 4.27 0.04 -8.76
N PHE A 96 4.11 -1.02 -7.97
CA PHE A 96 4.79 -2.30 -8.16
C PHE A 96 3.76 -3.33 -8.65
N LYS A 97 3.88 -3.77 -9.90
CA LYS A 97 3.00 -4.80 -10.47
C LYS A 97 3.66 -6.15 -10.31
N THR A 98 2.97 -7.10 -9.68
CA THR A 98 3.51 -8.46 -9.52
C THR A 98 3.70 -9.12 -10.88
N ASP A 99 4.87 -9.72 -11.11
CA ASP A 99 5.15 -10.48 -12.32
C ASP A 99 4.56 -11.90 -12.25
N GLN A 100 4.09 -12.33 -11.07
CA GLN A 100 3.52 -13.66 -10.82
C GLN A 100 2.04 -13.76 -11.19
N GLY A 101 1.43 -12.64 -11.59
CA GLY A 101 -0.01 -12.51 -11.74
C GLY A 101 -0.74 -12.39 -10.40
N ILE A 102 -1.88 -11.70 -10.43
CA ILE A 102 -2.68 -11.47 -9.24
C ILE A 102 -3.54 -12.68 -8.94
N LYS A 103 -3.50 -13.15 -7.69
CA LYS A 103 -4.30 -14.26 -7.20
C LYS A 103 -4.86 -13.92 -5.82
N ASN A 104 -6.09 -14.36 -5.58
CA ASN A 104 -6.82 -14.14 -4.35
C ASN A 104 -7.49 -15.44 -3.90
N MET A 105 -7.70 -15.57 -2.60
CA MET A 105 -8.41 -16.68 -1.99
C MET A 105 -9.92 -16.41 -1.92
N SER A 106 -10.72 -17.47 -1.92
CA SER A 106 -12.11 -17.36 -1.49
C SER A 106 -12.19 -17.11 0.02
N GLY A 107 -13.35 -16.64 0.50
CA GLY A 107 -13.60 -16.50 1.93
C GLY A 107 -13.43 -17.82 2.70
N GLU A 108 -13.94 -18.93 2.13
CA GLU A 108 -13.84 -20.28 2.71
C GLU A 108 -12.38 -20.75 2.84
N GLU A 109 -11.56 -20.51 1.81
CA GLU A 109 -10.15 -20.90 1.83
C GLU A 109 -9.35 -20.05 2.83
N ALA A 110 -9.63 -18.74 2.89
CA ALA A 110 -9.01 -17.85 3.87
C ALA A 110 -9.38 -18.26 5.30
N GLU A 111 -10.64 -18.62 5.56
CA GLU A 111 -11.10 -19.12 6.87
C GLU A 111 -10.40 -20.44 7.24
N ARG A 112 -10.32 -21.39 6.29
CA ARG A 112 -9.62 -22.66 6.49
C ARG A 112 -8.14 -22.44 6.82
N LEU A 113 -7.45 -21.56 6.10
CA LEU A 113 -6.04 -21.27 6.33
C LEU A 113 -5.81 -20.52 7.64
N ALA A 114 -6.71 -19.60 8.03
CA ALA A 114 -6.61 -18.93 9.33
C ALA A 114 -6.59 -19.90 10.51
N ALA A 115 -7.28 -21.05 10.40
CA ALA A 115 -7.25 -22.10 11.40
C ALA A 115 -6.09 -23.10 11.24
N SER A 116 -5.78 -23.51 10.00
CA SER A 116 -4.85 -24.61 9.73
C SER A 116 -3.39 -24.19 9.51
N ASN A 117 -3.16 -22.97 9.04
CA ASN A 117 -1.84 -22.40 8.78
C ASN A 117 -1.89 -20.86 8.83
N PRO A 118 -1.91 -20.27 10.04
CA PRO A 118 -2.02 -18.81 10.19
C PRO A 118 -0.83 -18.04 9.58
N ASP A 119 0.30 -18.71 9.36
CA ASP A 119 1.53 -18.13 8.80
C ASP A 119 1.67 -18.38 7.29
N TYR A 120 0.59 -18.79 6.60
CA TYR A 120 0.58 -19.18 5.19
C TYR A 120 1.38 -18.24 4.27
N ALA A 121 1.10 -16.94 4.31
CA ALA A 121 1.73 -15.97 3.43
C ALA A 121 3.24 -15.80 3.68
N ILE A 122 3.68 -15.91 4.95
CA ILE A 122 5.09 -15.86 5.34
C ILE A 122 5.80 -17.13 4.85
N GLY A 123 5.19 -18.29 5.10
CA GLY A 123 5.71 -19.59 4.66
C GLY A 123 5.83 -19.69 3.13
N ASP A 124 4.82 -19.22 2.39
CA ASP A 124 4.86 -19.15 0.92
C ASP A 124 6.06 -18.33 0.43
N LEU A 125 6.25 -17.12 0.95
CA LEU A 125 7.36 -16.25 0.53
C LEU A 125 8.72 -16.87 0.86
N TYR A 126 8.89 -17.37 2.09
CA TYR A 126 10.14 -17.99 2.53
C TYR A 126 10.50 -19.19 1.65
N ASN A 127 9.54 -20.09 1.42
CA ASN A 127 9.74 -21.31 0.64
C ASN A 127 10.00 -20.99 -0.84
N ALA A 128 9.33 -19.98 -1.41
CA ALA A 128 9.59 -19.56 -2.78
C ALA A 128 11.05 -19.12 -2.95
N ILE A 129 11.56 -18.28 -2.04
CA ILE A 129 12.95 -17.81 -2.08
C ILE A 129 13.93 -18.95 -1.82
N ALA A 130 13.67 -19.80 -0.82
CA ALA A 130 14.54 -20.93 -0.50
C ALA A 130 14.68 -21.93 -1.66
N ASN A 131 13.64 -22.09 -2.48
CA ASN A 131 13.63 -22.97 -3.65
C ASN A 131 14.10 -22.29 -4.95
N GLY A 132 14.62 -21.05 -4.89
CA GLY A 132 15.08 -20.31 -6.08
C GLY A 132 13.95 -19.72 -6.93
N ASN A 133 12.70 -19.81 -6.49
CA ASN A 133 11.53 -19.24 -7.15
C ASN A 133 11.33 -17.78 -6.73
N PHE A 134 12.30 -16.93 -7.07
CA PHE A 134 12.36 -15.54 -6.62
C PHE A 134 11.18 -14.72 -7.14
N PRO A 135 10.29 -14.19 -6.28
CA PRO A 135 9.22 -13.31 -6.73
C PRO A 135 9.78 -11.96 -7.17
N SER A 136 9.10 -11.36 -8.14
CA SER A 136 9.47 -10.05 -8.63
C SER A 136 8.28 -9.16 -8.95
N TRP A 137 8.56 -7.86 -9.00
CA TRP A 137 7.61 -6.82 -9.35
C TRP A 137 8.23 -5.85 -10.33
N THR A 138 7.53 -5.56 -11.42
CA THR A 138 7.88 -4.47 -12.32
C THR A 138 7.43 -3.14 -11.70
N PHE A 139 8.37 -2.21 -11.57
CA PHE A 139 8.18 -0.89 -10.97
C PHE A 139 7.81 0.14 -12.02
N PHE A 140 6.71 0.86 -11.78
CA PHE A 140 6.17 1.90 -12.63
C PHE A 140 5.89 3.17 -11.84
N ILE A 141 5.83 4.28 -12.57
CA ILE A 141 5.37 5.58 -12.08
C ILE A 141 4.24 6.12 -12.94
N GLN A 142 3.36 6.92 -12.34
CA GLN A 142 2.54 7.90 -13.05
C GLN A 142 3.12 9.28 -12.78
N ILE A 143 3.14 10.16 -13.78
CA ILE A 143 3.64 11.53 -13.66
C ILE A 143 2.51 12.50 -13.99
N MET A 144 2.36 13.54 -13.18
CA MET A 144 1.45 14.66 -13.39
C MET A 144 2.24 15.96 -13.22
N THR A 145 2.12 16.90 -14.16
CA THR A 145 2.74 18.23 -14.02
C THR A 145 1.98 19.08 -13.01
N PHE A 146 2.58 20.19 -12.57
CA PHE A 146 1.92 21.10 -11.64
C PHE A 146 0.68 21.76 -12.26
N GLU A 147 0.75 22.13 -13.54
CA GLU A 147 -0.37 22.72 -14.29
C GLU A 147 -1.52 21.72 -14.48
N GLN A 148 -1.18 20.45 -14.70
CA GLN A 148 -2.16 19.36 -14.77
C GLN A 148 -2.85 19.16 -13.42
N ALA A 149 -2.12 19.28 -12.31
CA ALA A 149 -2.67 19.13 -10.96
C ALA A 149 -3.68 20.23 -10.59
N GLU A 150 -3.49 21.46 -11.07
CA GLU A 150 -4.42 22.58 -10.85
C GLU A 150 -5.78 22.39 -11.52
N THR A 151 -5.81 21.65 -12.64
CA THR A 151 -7.01 21.44 -13.45
C THR A 151 -7.57 20.03 -13.34
N PHE A 152 -6.97 19.17 -12.50
CA PHE A 152 -7.39 17.79 -12.36
C PHE A 152 -8.78 17.70 -11.71
N GLN A 153 -9.61 16.79 -12.23
CA GLN A 153 -11.01 16.63 -11.81
C GLN A 153 -11.21 16.30 -10.33
N PHE A 154 -10.18 15.75 -9.67
CA PHE A 154 -10.14 15.50 -8.23
C PHE A 154 -8.93 16.18 -7.62
N ASN A 155 -8.90 16.31 -6.29
CA ASN A 155 -7.67 16.69 -5.60
C ASN A 155 -6.63 15.56 -5.77
N PRO A 156 -5.48 15.80 -6.44
CA PRO A 156 -4.47 14.76 -6.65
C PRO A 156 -3.74 14.36 -5.37
N PHE A 157 -3.90 15.11 -4.28
CA PHE A 157 -3.35 14.85 -2.94
C PHE A 157 -4.37 14.18 -2.00
N ASP A 158 -5.58 13.88 -2.48
CA ASP A 158 -6.56 13.09 -1.71
C ASP A 158 -6.20 11.60 -1.84
N LEU A 159 -5.68 11.00 -0.76
CA LEU A 159 -5.28 9.60 -0.69
C LEU A 159 -6.43 8.60 -0.99
N THR A 160 -7.69 9.05 -0.98
CA THR A 160 -8.84 8.22 -1.36
C THR A 160 -9.08 8.19 -2.88
N LYS A 161 -8.23 8.85 -3.69
CA LYS A 161 -8.36 8.97 -5.15
C LYS A 161 -7.20 8.33 -5.90
N VAL A 162 -7.53 7.74 -7.04
CA VAL A 162 -6.54 7.24 -8.02
C VAL A 162 -6.41 8.20 -9.18
N TRP A 163 -5.26 8.15 -9.86
CA TRP A 163 -5.11 8.79 -11.18
C TRP A 163 -5.44 7.77 -12.26
N SER A 164 -6.36 8.14 -13.16
CA SER A 164 -6.75 7.28 -14.28
C SER A 164 -5.53 6.89 -15.10
N GLN A 165 -5.29 5.59 -15.29
CA GLN A 165 -4.18 5.10 -16.12
C GLN A 165 -4.40 5.37 -17.62
N LYS A 166 -5.59 5.80 -18.03
CA LYS A 166 -5.85 6.27 -19.41
C LYS A 166 -5.29 7.68 -19.63
N GLU A 167 -5.43 8.55 -18.63
CA GLU A 167 -4.97 9.94 -18.68
C GLU A 167 -3.49 10.05 -18.27
N TYR A 168 -3.09 9.30 -17.25
CA TYR A 168 -1.73 9.26 -16.71
C TYR A 168 -1.22 7.82 -16.79
N PRO A 169 -0.71 7.38 -17.96
CA PRO A 169 -0.28 6.01 -18.16
C PRO A 169 0.90 5.63 -17.27
N LEU A 170 1.03 4.32 -17.01
CA LEU A 170 2.17 3.77 -16.27
C LEU A 170 3.45 3.85 -17.12
N ILE A 171 4.48 4.45 -16.57
CA ILE A 171 5.81 4.56 -17.18
C ILE A 171 6.73 3.55 -16.48
N PRO A 172 7.34 2.59 -17.20
CA PRO A 172 8.23 1.60 -16.59
C PRO A 172 9.53 2.26 -16.11
N VAL A 173 9.97 1.88 -14.91
CA VAL A 173 11.21 2.39 -14.29
C VAL A 173 12.23 1.27 -14.08
N GLY A 174 11.78 0.11 -13.60
CA GLY A 174 12.70 -0.98 -13.28
C GLY A 174 12.00 -2.21 -12.74
N LYS A 175 12.74 -3.05 -12.01
CA LYS A 175 12.24 -4.32 -11.47
C LYS A 175 12.84 -4.59 -10.09
N MET A 176 12.00 -4.99 -9.15
CA MET A 176 12.38 -5.44 -7.81
C MET A 176 12.29 -6.96 -7.75
N VAL A 177 13.32 -7.63 -7.24
CA VAL A 177 13.36 -9.09 -7.07
C VAL A 177 13.76 -9.40 -5.64
N LEU A 178 12.99 -10.25 -4.95
CA LEU A 178 13.36 -10.75 -3.63
C LEU A 178 14.04 -12.10 -3.78
N ASN A 179 15.34 -12.16 -3.53
CA ASN A 179 16.17 -13.34 -3.80
C ASN A 179 16.95 -13.87 -2.58
N ARG A 180 16.68 -13.34 -1.39
CA ARG A 180 17.37 -13.71 -0.16
C ARG A 180 16.41 -13.66 1.02
N ASN A 181 16.36 -14.74 1.79
CA ASN A 181 15.67 -14.76 3.08
C ASN A 181 16.53 -14.12 4.16
N ALA A 182 15.88 -13.58 5.20
CA ALA A 182 16.58 -13.18 6.41
C ALA A 182 17.29 -14.38 7.05
N VAL A 183 18.51 -14.18 7.54
CA VAL A 183 19.23 -15.20 8.33
C VAL A 183 18.67 -15.25 9.74
N ASN A 184 18.29 -14.09 10.27
CA ASN A 184 17.61 -13.98 11.56
C ASN A 184 16.38 -13.07 11.44
N TYR A 185 15.19 -13.63 11.61
CA TYR A 185 13.94 -12.88 11.45
C TYR A 185 13.83 -11.71 12.44
N PHE A 186 14.23 -11.91 13.70
CA PHE A 186 14.13 -10.84 14.69
C PHE A 186 15.06 -9.67 14.35
N ALA A 187 16.33 -9.96 14.08
CA ALA A 187 17.35 -8.94 13.83
C ALA A 187 17.18 -8.20 12.50
N GLU A 188 16.68 -8.88 11.46
CA GLU A 188 16.57 -8.30 10.12
C GLU A 188 15.14 -7.86 9.76
N ILE A 189 14.11 -8.50 10.34
CA ILE A 189 12.70 -8.20 10.04
C ILE A 189 12.01 -7.51 11.22
N GLU A 190 11.98 -8.08 12.42
CA GLU A 190 11.24 -7.46 13.54
C GLU A 190 11.82 -6.09 13.95
N GLN A 191 13.14 -5.91 13.79
CA GLN A 191 13.85 -4.66 14.10
C GLN A 191 13.91 -3.67 12.93
N LEU A 192 13.31 -3.98 11.78
CA LEU A 192 13.28 -3.05 10.66
C LEU A 192 12.48 -1.79 11.02
N ALA A 193 12.95 -0.64 10.58
CA ALA A 193 12.31 0.65 10.85
C ALA A 193 12.20 1.43 9.55
N PHE A 194 11.17 1.14 8.76
CA PHE A 194 10.84 1.97 7.61
C PHE A 194 10.20 3.27 8.07
N ASP A 195 10.60 4.38 7.46
CA ASP A 195 10.03 5.70 7.74
C ASP A 195 9.79 6.44 6.41
N PRO A 196 8.54 6.82 6.07
CA PRO A 196 8.27 7.60 4.85
C PRO A 196 9.05 8.92 4.78
N SER A 197 9.56 9.44 5.90
CA SER A 197 10.43 10.62 5.91
C SER A 197 11.83 10.37 5.31
N ASN A 198 12.25 9.10 5.19
CA ASN A 198 13.50 8.70 4.55
C ASN A 198 13.39 8.82 3.02
N MET A 199 13.46 10.05 2.51
CA MET A 199 13.45 10.36 1.09
C MET A 199 14.82 10.92 0.63
N PRO A 200 15.42 10.37 -0.45
CA PRO A 200 16.65 10.91 -1.01
C PRO A 200 16.40 12.20 -1.81
N PRO A 201 17.43 13.01 -2.10
CA PRO A 201 17.31 14.16 -2.98
C PRO A 201 16.64 13.79 -4.31
N GLY A 202 15.65 14.59 -4.73
CA GLY A 202 14.85 14.34 -5.92
C GLY A 202 13.51 13.64 -5.64
N ILE A 203 13.26 13.14 -4.42
CA ILE A 203 11.95 12.65 -3.97
C ILE A 203 11.56 13.42 -2.71
N GLU A 204 10.34 13.96 -2.70
CA GLU A 204 9.83 14.81 -1.63
C GLU A 204 8.36 14.49 -1.33
N ALA A 205 7.92 14.83 -0.12
CA ALA A 205 6.51 14.75 0.25
C ALA A 205 5.67 15.78 -0.54
N SER A 206 4.42 15.42 -0.84
CA SER A 206 3.45 16.33 -1.43
C SER A 206 2.57 17.01 -0.36
N PRO A 207 1.63 17.87 -0.75
CA PRO A 207 0.57 18.38 0.14
C PRO A 207 -0.44 17.34 0.66
N ASP A 208 -0.26 16.04 0.40
CA ASP A 208 -1.11 14.98 0.96
C ASP A 208 -0.99 14.97 2.49
N LYS A 209 -2.08 15.34 3.18
CA LYS A 209 -2.13 15.43 4.63
C LYS A 209 -1.86 14.10 5.33
N MET A 210 -2.17 12.98 4.70
CA MET A 210 -1.87 11.65 5.26
C MET A 210 -0.38 11.33 5.18
N LEU A 211 0.32 11.83 4.14
CA LEU A 211 1.76 11.64 4.01
C LEU A 211 2.56 12.55 4.96
N GLN A 212 2.00 13.71 5.33
CA GLN A 212 2.65 14.68 6.20
C GLN A 212 2.53 14.39 7.70
N GLY A 213 1.49 13.65 8.12
CA GLY A 213 1.19 13.37 9.52
C GLY A 213 1.81 12.06 9.99
#